data_AF-X0ZTQ2-F1
#
_entry.id   AF-X0ZTQ2-F1
#
_cell.length_a   1.000
_cell.length_b   1.000
_cell.length_c   1.000
_cell.angle_alpha   90.00
_cell.angle_beta   90.00
_cell.angle_gamma   90.00
#
_symmetry.space_group_name_H-M   'P 1'
#
loop_
_entity.id
_entity.type
_entity.pdbx_description
1 polymer ?
#
loop_
_entity_poly.entity_id
_entity_poly.type
_entity_poly.pdbx_seq_one_letter_code
_entity_poly.pdbx_strand_id
1 'polypeptide(L)' 'MPARSKAQFKLMKAIAEGTYPSGYRGISRKVAREFVDHQSPKGLPKRVKKKKKIKKKK' A
#
# COMPACT_ATOMS: atom_id res chain seq x y z
N MET A 1 2.91 -9.13 -7.04
CA MET A 1 3.74 -8.10 -6.34
C MET A 1 3.27 -8.02 -4.89
N PRO A 2 4.09 -8.26 -3.85
CA PRO A 2 3.65 -8.17 -2.46
C PRO A 2 3.48 -6.71 -2.00
N ALA A 3 2.56 -6.48 -1.07
CA ALA A 3 2.31 -5.15 -0.51
C ALA A 3 3.48 -4.70 0.37
N ARG A 4 4.17 -3.64 -0.08
CA ARG A 4 5.33 -3.09 0.64
C ARG A 4 4.94 -2.24 1.84
N SER A 5 3.68 -1.85 1.96
CA SER A 5 3.18 -1.05 3.10
C SER A 5 1.68 -1.21 3.31
N LYS A 6 1.23 -1.01 4.55
CA LYS A 6 -0.21 -0.94 4.88
C LYS A 6 -0.97 0.14 4.09
N ALA A 7 -0.30 1.25 3.76
CA ALA A 7 -0.91 2.33 2.97
C ALA A 7 -1.17 1.88 1.53
N GLN A 8 -0.24 1.14 0.93
CA GLN A 8 -0.41 0.57 -0.41
C GLN A 8 -1.59 -0.40 -0.44
N PHE A 9 -1.70 -1.29 0.56
CA PHE A 9 -2.83 -2.22 0.66
C PHE A 9 -4.16 -1.48 0.85
N LYS A 10 -4.21 -0.46 1.70
CA LYS A 10 -5.42 0.36 1.91
C LYS A 10 -5.86 1.07 0.63
N LEU A 11 -4.90 1.60 -0.15
CA LEU A 11 -5.16 2.23 -1.45
C LEU A 11 -5.70 1.21 -2.46
N MET A 12 -5.07 0.03 -2.56
CA MET A 12 -5.54 -1.05 -3.46
C MET A 12 -6.95 -1.52 -3.08
N LYS A 13 -7.22 -1.70 -1.78
CA LYS A 13 -8.55 -2.05 -1.28
C LYS A 13 -9.61 -1.02 -1.66
N ALA A 14 -9.33 0.28 -1.46
CA ALA A 14 -10.25 1.35 -1.85
C ALA A 14 -10.50 1.42 -3.37
N ILE A 15 -9.49 1.15 -4.19
CA ILE A 15 -9.67 1.04 -5.65
C ILE A 15 -10.55 -0.17 -5.98
N ALA A 16 -10.28 -1.33 -5.37
CA ALA A 16 -11.04 -2.56 -5.60
C ALA A 16 -12.52 -2.44 -5.18
N GLU A 17 -12.80 -1.80 -4.05
CA GLU A 17 -14.15 -1.48 -3.56
C GLU A 17 -14.84 -0.39 -4.40
N GLY A 18 -14.07 0.29 -5.25
CA GLY A 18 -14.61 1.25 -6.19
C GLY A 18 -14.78 2.66 -5.64
N THR A 19 -14.20 2.97 -4.48
CA THR A 19 -14.12 4.32 -3.91
C THR A 19 -13.42 5.30 -4.85
N TYR A 20 -12.48 4.82 -5.67
CA TYR A 20 -11.81 5.60 -6.69
C TYR A 20 -12.29 5.24 -8.11
N PRO A 21 -12.26 6.20 -9.05
CA PRO A 21 -12.59 5.94 -10.45
C PRO A 21 -11.65 4.91 -11.08
N SER A 22 -12.13 4.19 -12.10
CA SER A 22 -11.32 3.21 -12.83
C SER A 22 -10.10 3.89 -13.45
N GLY A 23 -8.91 3.30 -13.28
CA GLY A 23 -7.67 3.88 -13.78
C GLY A 23 -7.04 4.89 -12.84
N TYR A 24 -7.53 5.03 -11.60
CA TYR A 24 -6.88 5.87 -10.59
C TYR A 24 -5.41 5.45 -10.41
N ARG A 25 -4.49 6.38 -10.68
CA ARG A 25 -3.04 6.13 -10.74
C ARG A 25 -2.61 5.03 -11.73
N GLY A 26 -3.34 4.85 -12.83
CA GLY A 26 -3.05 3.82 -13.84
C GLY A 26 -3.39 2.40 -13.38
N ILE A 27 -4.15 2.25 -12.30
CA ILE A 27 -4.51 0.95 -11.73
C ILE A 27 -5.97 0.66 -12.07
N SER A 28 -6.21 -0.50 -12.68
CA SER A 28 -7.56 -1.00 -12.93
C SER A 28 -8.13 -1.67 -11.68
N ARG A 29 -9.46 -1.66 -11.54
CA ARG A 29 -10.16 -2.36 -10.44
C ARG A 29 -9.81 -3.83 -10.36
N LYS A 30 -9.67 -4.50 -11.51
CA LYS A 30 -9.32 -5.92 -11.61
C LYS A 30 -7.95 -6.21 -10.97
N VAL A 31 -6.94 -5.43 -11.34
CA VAL A 31 -5.58 -5.55 -10.79
C VAL A 31 -5.56 -5.26 -9.29
N ALA A 32 -6.30 -4.25 -8.85
CA ALA A 32 -6.40 -3.92 -7.42
C ALA A 32 -7.06 -5.05 -6.60
N ARG A 33 -8.06 -5.73 -7.16
CA ARG A 33 -8.77 -6.84 -6.51
C ARG A 33 -7.91 -8.09 -6.43
N GLU A 34 -7.26 -8.48 -7.53
CA GLU A 34 -6.27 -9.56 -7.55
C GLU A 34 -5.13 -9.29 -6.53
N PHE A 35 -4.69 -8.04 -6.43
CA PHE A 35 -3.66 -7.65 -5.46
C PHE A 35 -4.11 -7.83 -4.01
N VAL A 36 -5.37 -7.55 -3.68
CA VAL A 36 -5.90 -7.70 -2.32
C VAL A 36 -6.19 -9.16 -1.99
N ASP A 37 -6.76 -9.93 -2.91
CA ASP A 37 -7.08 -11.35 -2.71
C ASP A 37 -5.82 -12.21 -2.50
N HIS A 38 -4.73 -11.89 -3.20
CA HIS A 38 -3.43 -12.55 -3.03
C HIS A 38 -2.58 -11.98 -1.87
N GLN A 39 -3.09 -11.05 -1.07
CA GLN A 39 -2.35 -10.43 0.04
C GLN A 39 -3.14 -10.47 1.35
N SER A 40 -2.68 -11.29 2.31
CA SER A 40 -3.27 -11.32 3.65
C SER A 40 -2.78 -10.14 4.50
N PRO A 41 -3.68 -9.34 5.13
CA PRO A 41 -3.32 -8.18 5.94
C PRO A 41 -2.41 -8.49 7.14
N LYS A 42 -2.35 -9.75 7.58
CA LYS A 42 -1.52 -10.23 8.70
C LYS A 42 -0.02 -10.26 8.38
N GLY A 43 0.38 -10.38 7.11
CA GLY A 43 1.78 -10.52 6.70
C GLY A 43 2.48 -9.20 6.32
N LEU A 44 1.79 -8.06 6.37
CA LEU A 44 2.37 -6.83 5.82
C LEU A 44 3.49 -6.27 6.71
N PRO A 45 4.64 -5.89 6.10
CA PRO A 45 5.73 -5.26 6.82
C PRO A 45 5.25 -3.97 7.49
N LYS A 46 5.51 -3.85 8.81
CA LYS A 46 5.28 -2.61 9.55
C LYS A 46 6.15 -1.51 8.93
N ARG A 47 5.57 -0.32 8.79
CA ARG A 47 6.28 0.86 8.28
C ARG A 47 7.56 1.07 9.10
N VAL A 48 8.71 0.83 8.49
CA VAL A 48 10.00 1.02 9.14
C VAL A 48 10.17 2.52 9.39
N LYS A 49 10.04 2.96 10.64
CA LYS A 49 10.36 4.33 11.03
C LYS A 49 11.88 4.49 10.86
N LYS A 50 12.34 5.19 9.82
CA LYS A 50 13.75 5.60 9.74
C LYS A 50 14.08 6.41 11.00
N LYS A 51 15.01 5.92 11.83
CA LYS A 51 15.52 6.67 12.99
C LYS A 51 16.02 8.02 12.46
N LYS A 52 15.46 9.12 12.97
CA LYS A 52 15.95 10.47 12.65
C LYS A 52 17.44 10.49 13.01
N LYS A 53 18.32 10.72 12.03
CA LYS A 53 19.73 11.01 12.32
C LYS A 53 19.74 12.31 13.13
N ILE A 54 20.03 12.21 14.43
CA ILE A 54 20.29 13.38 15.27
C ILE A 54 21.52 14.05 14.65
N LYS A 55 21.33 15.19 13.98
CA LYS A 55 22.44 16.03 13.53
C LYS A 55 23.14 16.52 14.80
N LYS A 56 24.26 15.91 15.19
CA LYS A 56 25.17 16.52 16.15
C LYS A 56 25.65 17.83 15.50
N LYS A 57 25.20 18.97 16.02
CA LYS A 57 25.83 20.26 15.73
C LYS A 57 27.26 20.18 16.31
N LYS A 58 28.26 20.39 15.45
CA LYS A 58 29.64 20.65 15.86
C LYS A 58 29.74 22.12 16.28
#